data_AF-A0A1J3JEG5-F1
#
_entry.id   AF-A0A1J3JEG5-F1
#
_cell.length_a   1.000
_cell.length_b   1.000
_cell.length_c   1.000
_cell.angle_alpha   90.00
_cell.angle_beta   90.00
_cell.angle_gamma   90.00
#
_symmetry.space_group_name_H-M   'P 1'
#
loop_
_entity.id
_entity.type
_entity.pdbx_description
1 polymer ?
#
loop_
_entity_poly.entity_id
_entity_poly.type
_entity_poly.pdbx_seq_one_letter_code
_entity_poly.pdbx_strand_id
1 'polypeptide(L)'
;MNNDNDEGKVEIGSGQGRDWSELKQECLIDILSRLSMEDRWTGPMLVCKPWMNACDDPWLNSVFDLETWFESSRISNLWFSFEFEQKVDSFLRCVVDRSQGGLKEIRARHCSDVCVLRCSEMS
;
A
#
# COMPACT_ATOMS: atom_id res chain seq x y z
N MET A 1 -65.44 -16.05 4.31
CA MET A 1 -64.29 -15.92 5.23
C MET A 1 -63.06 -15.89 4.36
N ASN A 2 -62.55 -14.69 4.11
CA ASN A 2 -61.38 -14.44 3.27
C ASN A 2 -60.15 -14.74 4.11
N ASN A 3 -59.29 -15.64 3.64
CA ASN A 3 -57.95 -15.81 4.20
C ASN A 3 -56.97 -15.20 3.20
N ASP A 4 -56.82 -13.88 3.30
CA ASP A 4 -55.75 -13.13 2.68
C ASP A 4 -54.49 -13.34 3.53
N ASN A 5 -53.78 -14.45 3.29
CA ASN A 5 -52.40 -14.59 3.75
C ASN A 5 -51.49 -13.87 2.75
N ASP A 6 -51.46 -12.54 2.87
CA ASP A 6 -50.40 -11.70 2.34
C ASP A 6 -49.14 -11.98 3.18
N GLU A 7 -48.44 -13.07 2.85
CA GLU A 7 -47.06 -13.25 3.25
C GLU A 7 -46.24 -12.18 2.54
N GLY A 8 -46.16 -11.01 3.18
CA GLY A 8 -45.20 -9.98 2.85
C GLY A 8 -43.83 -10.63 2.77
N LYS A 9 -43.34 -10.83 1.54
CA LYS A 9 -41.93 -11.01 1.26
C LYS A 9 -41.24 -9.75 1.79
N VAL A 10 -40.82 -9.82 3.05
CA VAL A 10 -39.74 -8.99 3.53
C VAL A 10 -38.54 -9.45 2.70
N GLU A 11 -38.31 -8.75 1.58
CA GLU A 11 -36.98 -8.70 1.01
C GLU A 11 -36.11 -8.16 2.14
N ILE A 12 -35.50 -9.09 2.87
CA ILE A 12 -34.35 -8.80 3.71
C ILE A 12 -33.35 -8.30 2.69
N GLY A 13 -33.31 -6.97 2.50
CA GLY A 13 -32.32 -6.31 1.68
C GLY A 13 -31.01 -6.93 2.08
N SER A 14 -30.43 -7.72 1.18
CA SER A 14 -29.10 -8.24 1.37
C SER A 14 -28.29 -7.01 1.75
N GLY A 15 -27.75 -6.99 2.97
CA GLY A 15 -26.93 -5.89 3.42
C GLY A 15 -25.77 -5.82 2.45
N GLN A 16 -25.94 -5.04 1.39
CA GLN A 16 -24.95 -4.77 0.39
C GLN A 16 -23.91 -3.99 1.18
N GLY A 17 -22.94 -4.74 1.71
CA GLY A 17 -21.75 -4.16 2.29
C GLY A 17 -21.29 -3.12 1.28
N ARG A 18 -21.20 -1.87 1.72
CA ARG A 18 -20.82 -0.77 0.83
C ARG A 18 -19.54 -1.18 0.11
N ASP A 19 -19.56 -1.15 -1.21
CA ASP A 19 -18.37 -1.43 -1.99
C ASP A 19 -17.39 -0.27 -1.78
N TRP A 20 -16.39 -0.51 -0.94
CA TRP A 20 -15.35 0.48 -0.65
C TRP A 20 -14.48 0.79 -1.88
N SER A 21 -14.55 -0.03 -2.93
CA SER A 21 -13.84 0.25 -4.20
C SER A 21 -14.49 1.36 -5.03
N GLU A 22 -15.75 1.70 -4.77
CA GLU A 22 -16.47 2.80 -5.42
C GLU A 22 -16.24 4.16 -4.73
N LEU A 23 -15.45 4.20 -3.66
CA LEU A 23 -15.05 5.46 -3.04
C LEU A 23 -14.29 6.33 -4.04
N LYS A 24 -14.46 7.64 -3.92
CA LYS A 24 -13.66 8.58 -4.69
C LYS A 24 -12.17 8.37 -4.40
N GLN A 25 -11.35 8.56 -5.43
CA GLN A 25 -9.92 8.32 -5.39
C GLN A 25 -9.24 9.05 -4.22
N GLU A 26 -9.60 10.32 -3.99
CA GLU A 26 -9.06 11.12 -2.89
C GLU A 26 -9.39 10.55 -1.51
N CYS A 27 -10.54 9.91 -1.34
CA CYS A 27 -10.91 9.25 -0.08
C CYS A 27 -10.11 7.97 0.13
N LEU A 28 -9.86 7.20 -0.93
CA LEU A 28 -8.98 6.03 -0.86
C LEU A 28 -7.57 6.46 -0.48
N ILE A 29 -7.04 7.51 -1.11
CA ILE A 29 -5.71 8.04 -0.79
C ILE A 29 -5.60 8.48 0.68
N ASP A 30 -6.59 9.20 1.23
CA ASP A 30 -6.60 9.61 2.66
C ASP A 30 -6.65 8.41 3.63
N ILE A 31 -7.38 7.36 3.29
CA ILE A 31 -7.41 6.13 4.11
C ILE A 31 -6.05 5.45 4.05
N LEU A 32 -5.51 5.29 2.84
CA LEU A 32 -4.26 4.59 2.59
C LEU A 32 -3.04 5.34 3.12
N SER A 33 -3.09 6.67 3.23
CA SER A 33 -2.00 7.47 3.82
C SER A 33 -1.78 7.19 5.31
N ARG A 34 -2.75 6.55 5.98
CA ARG A 34 -2.65 6.15 7.38
C ARG A 34 -1.93 4.81 7.57
N LEU A 35 -1.69 4.10 6.47
CA LEU A 35 -1.00 2.83 6.46
C LEU A 35 0.50 3.02 6.22
N SER A 36 1.29 2.15 6.84
CA SER A 36 2.71 2.06 6.52
C SER A 36 2.92 1.70 5.05
N MET A 37 4.13 1.93 4.53
CA MET A 37 4.48 1.52 3.17
C MET A 37 4.29 0.01 2.97
N GLU A 38 4.75 -0.78 3.94
CA GLU A 38 4.60 -2.24 3.92
C GLU A 38 3.13 -2.67 3.88
N ASP A 39 2.30 -2.10 4.76
CA ASP A 39 0.88 -2.43 4.82
C ASP A 39 0.18 -2.14 3.49
N ARG A 40 0.50 -1.00 2.85
CA ARG A 40 -0.04 -0.64 1.54
C ARG A 40 0.28 -1.67 0.47
N TRP A 41 1.50 -2.21 0.48
CA TRP A 41 2.00 -3.13 -0.54
C TRP A 41 1.54 -4.56 -0.35
N THR A 42 1.42 -4.98 0.89
CA THR A 42 1.01 -6.35 1.25
C THR A 42 -0.51 -6.50 1.35
N GLY A 43 -1.25 -5.39 1.48
CA GLY A 43 -2.71 -5.38 1.54
C GLY A 43 -3.36 -4.66 0.35
N PRO A 44 -3.64 -3.34 0.45
CA PRO A 44 -4.41 -2.58 -0.53
C PRO A 44 -4.04 -2.75 -2.00
N MET A 45 -2.75 -2.81 -2.33
CA MET A 45 -2.31 -3.01 -3.73
C MET A 45 -2.80 -4.32 -4.34
N LEU A 46 -3.17 -5.31 -3.52
CA LEU A 46 -3.57 -6.65 -3.95
C LEU A 46 -5.09 -6.86 -3.94
N VAL A 47 -5.88 -5.88 -3.49
CA VAL A 47 -7.34 -6.02 -3.32
C VAL A 47 -8.06 -5.88 -4.66
N CYS A 48 -7.98 -4.71 -5.29
CA CYS A 48 -8.65 -4.41 -6.55
C CYS A 48 -7.97 -3.22 -7.26
N LYS A 49 -8.32 -3.01 -8.53
CA LYS A 49 -7.69 -1.97 -9.37
C LYS A 49 -7.81 -0.55 -8.77
N PRO A 50 -8.97 -0.08 -8.28
CA PRO A 50 -9.05 1.25 -7.66
C PRO A 50 -8.09 1.44 -6.48
N TRP A 51 -7.96 0.42 -5.62
CA TRP A 51 -7.07 0.48 -4.46
C TRP A 51 -5.60 0.47 -4.87
N MET A 52 -5.23 -0.38 -5.84
CA MET A 52 -3.89 -0.38 -6.42
C MET A 52 -3.54 0.99 -7.04
N ASN A 53 -4.45 1.56 -7.83
CA ASN A 53 -4.25 2.87 -8.45
C ASN A 53 -4.12 3.99 -7.40
N ALA A 54 -4.87 3.91 -6.30
CA ALA A 54 -4.75 4.87 -5.19
C ALA A 54 -3.40 4.75 -4.48
N CYS A 55 -2.90 3.53 -4.29
CA CYS A 55 -1.57 3.30 -3.74
C CYS A 55 -0.41 3.77 -4.65
N ASP A 56 -0.63 3.89 -5.95
CA ASP A 56 0.34 4.41 -6.92
C ASP A 56 0.41 5.95 -6.94
N ASP A 57 -0.40 6.64 -6.13
CA ASP A 57 -0.33 8.10 -6.03
C ASP A 57 1.08 8.56 -5.59
N PRO A 58 1.70 9.53 -6.31
CA PRO A 58 3.05 10.00 -5.99
C PRO A 58 3.22 10.52 -4.56
N TRP A 59 2.18 11.12 -3.97
CA TRP A 59 2.24 11.64 -2.61
C TRP A 59 2.45 10.53 -1.57
N LEU A 60 1.79 9.39 -1.77
CA LEU A 60 1.95 8.22 -0.91
C LEU A 60 3.33 7.58 -1.03
N ASN A 61 4.02 7.81 -2.15
CA ASN A 61 5.36 7.28 -2.45
C ASN A 61 6.46 8.34 -2.28
N SER A 62 6.18 9.44 -1.57
CA SER A 62 7.14 10.51 -1.30
C SER A 62 8.15 10.19 -0.17
N VAL A 63 7.92 9.12 0.58
CA VAL A 63 8.81 8.64 1.65
C VAL A 63 8.96 7.13 1.53
N PHE A 64 10.20 6.66 1.43
CA PHE A 64 10.54 5.24 1.53
C PHE A 64 10.97 4.92 2.95
N ASP A 65 10.19 4.09 3.66
CA ASP A 65 10.46 3.76 5.07
C ASP A 65 10.35 2.25 5.30
N LEU A 66 11.52 1.61 5.35
CA LEU A 66 11.67 0.22 5.80
C LEU A 66 12.21 0.16 7.23
N GLU A 67 12.65 1.27 7.81
CA GLU A 67 13.17 1.32 9.17
C GLU A 67 12.13 0.89 10.19
N THR A 68 10.89 1.36 10.03
CA THR A 68 9.75 0.95 10.88
C THR A 68 9.50 -0.56 10.83
N TRP A 69 9.69 -1.18 9.65
CA TRP A 69 9.60 -2.62 9.50
C TRP A 69 10.72 -3.35 10.24
N PHE A 70 11.96 -2.86 10.13
CA PHE A 70 13.10 -3.43 10.85
C PHE A 70 12.95 -3.32 12.38
N GLU A 71 12.37 -2.22 12.89
CA GLU A 71 12.11 -2.03 14.32
C GLU A 71 11.02 -2.95 14.87
N SER A 72 9.96 -3.17 14.08
CA SER A 72 8.82 -4.03 14.46
C SER A 72 9.12 -5.51 14.27
N SER A 73 9.93 -5.86 13.27
CA SER A 73 10.37 -7.23 13.04
C SER A 73 11.35 -7.65 14.13
N ARG A 74 11.02 -8.73 14.84
CA ARG A 74 11.95 -9.44 15.74
C ARG A 74 13.13 -10.11 15.01
N ILE A 75 13.30 -9.82 13.72
CA ILE A 75 14.46 -10.19 12.93
C ILE A 75 15.60 -9.35 13.48
N SER A 76 16.25 -9.88 14.52
CA SER A 76 17.55 -9.40 14.98
C SER A 76 18.48 -9.23 13.77
N ASN A 77 19.51 -8.39 13.90
CA ASN A 77 20.59 -8.10 12.93
C ASN A 77 21.37 -9.34 12.36
N LEU A 78 20.80 -10.54 12.44
CA LEU A 78 21.18 -11.78 11.79
C LEU A 78 21.15 -11.61 10.27
N TRP A 79 22.32 -11.31 9.75
CA TRP A 79 22.81 -11.71 8.42
C TRP A 79 21.82 -11.49 7.27
N PHE A 80 21.73 -10.24 6.84
CA PHE A 80 21.09 -9.90 5.57
C PHE A 80 21.91 -10.51 4.42
N SER A 81 21.25 -11.32 3.58
CA SER A 81 21.88 -11.89 2.40
C SER A 81 21.97 -10.87 1.27
N PHE A 82 22.86 -11.11 0.30
CA PHE A 82 22.88 -10.34 -0.95
C PHE A 82 21.52 -10.36 -1.65
N GLU A 83 20.79 -11.48 -1.59
CA GLU A 83 19.45 -11.60 -2.15
C GLU A 83 18.43 -10.71 -1.44
N PHE A 84 18.61 -10.47 -0.13
CA PHE A 84 17.76 -9.56 0.63
C PHE A 84 18.03 -8.10 0.21
N GLU A 85 19.29 -7.69 0.14
CA GLU A 85 19.68 -6.36 -0.35
C GLU A 85 19.13 -6.09 -1.75
N GLN A 86 19.23 -7.06 -2.65
CA GLN A 86 18.69 -6.94 -4.02
C GLN A 86 17.16 -6.76 -4.04
N LYS A 87 16.43 -7.32 -3.07
CA LYS A 87 14.99 -7.10 -2.93
C LYS A 87 14.69 -5.69 -2.43
N VAL A 88 15.44 -5.22 -1.42
CA VAL A 88 15.33 -3.85 -0.91
C VAL A 88 15.60 -2.84 -2.03
N ASP A 89 16.65 -3.05 -2.81
CA ASP A 89 16.99 -2.21 -3.96
C ASP A 89 15.87 -2.21 -5.01
N SER A 90 15.25 -3.37 -5.28
CA SER A 90 14.12 -3.45 -6.20
C SER A 90 12.90 -2.69 -5.69
N PHE A 91 12.64 -2.73 -4.39
CA PHE A 91 11.57 -1.98 -3.75
C PHE A 91 11.81 -0.48 -3.82
N LEU A 92 13.03 -0.05 -3.51
CA LEU A 92 13.41 1.35 -3.58
C LEU A 92 13.24 1.90 -5.01
N ARG A 93 13.68 1.17 -6.04
CA ARG A 93 13.47 1.57 -7.45
C ARG A 93 11.99 1.72 -7.80
N CYS A 94 11.16 0.78 -7.36
CA CYS A 94 9.72 0.86 -7.61
C CYS A 94 9.09 2.12 -6.99
N VAL A 95 9.55 2.52 -5.80
CA VAL A 95 9.09 3.76 -5.14
C VAL A 95 9.57 4.99 -5.85
N VAL A 96 10.83 5.03 -6.28
CA VAL A 96 11.36 6.14 -7.08
C VAL A 96 10.50 6.36 -8.32
N ASP A 97 10.23 5.29 -9.07
CA ASP A 97 9.41 5.37 -10.29
C ASP A 97 7.99 5.89 -9.99
N ARG A 98 7.36 5.39 -8.92
CA ARG A 98 6.00 5.81 -8.51
C ARG A 98 5.95 7.21 -7.92
N SER A 99 7.04 7.69 -7.34
CA SER A 99 7.13 9.03 -6.78
C SER A 99 7.13 10.12 -7.86
N GLN A 100 7.45 9.77 -9.12
CA GLN A 100 7.53 10.71 -10.25
C GLN A 100 8.41 11.95 -9.95
N GLY A 101 9.55 11.75 -9.29
CA GLY A 101 10.44 12.84 -8.84
C GLY A 101 10.01 13.49 -7.52
N GLY A 102 9.00 12.95 -6.85
CA GLY A 102 8.47 13.44 -5.58
C GLY A 102 9.04 12.75 -4.34
N LEU A 103 10.03 11.85 -4.48
CA LEU A 103 10.67 11.17 -3.36
C LEU A 103 11.51 12.16 -2.55
N LYS A 104 11.18 12.32 -1.27
CA LYS A 104 11.80 13.30 -0.36
C LYS A 104 12.71 12.67 0.68
N GLU A 105 12.44 11.41 1.04
CA GLU A 105 13.11 10.78 2.17
C GLU A 105 13.23 9.27 1.95
N ILE A 106 14.41 8.73 2.29
CA ILE A 106 14.72 7.31 2.28
C ILE A 106 15.21 6.94 3.69
N ARG A 107 14.44 6.11 4.40
CA ARG A 107 14.73 5.54 5.71
C ARG A 107 14.82 4.02 5.59
N ALA A 108 16.01 3.51 5.30
CA ALA A 108 16.24 2.08 5.16
C ALA A 108 17.67 1.69 5.55
N ARG A 109 17.83 0.43 5.93
CA ARG A 109 19.12 -0.25 6.09
C ARG A 109 19.27 -1.29 4.97
N HIS A 110 20.52 -1.68 4.67
CA HIS A 110 20.83 -2.76 3.72
C HIS A 110 20.37 -2.48 2.27
N CYS A 111 20.53 -1.24 1.81
CA CYS A 111 20.47 -0.87 0.40
C CYS A 111 21.90 -0.75 -0.16
N SER A 112 22.10 -1.06 -1.43
CA SER A 112 23.42 -0.87 -2.05
C SER A 112 23.69 0.62 -2.31
N ASP A 113 24.96 1.03 -2.16
CA ASP A 113 25.39 2.42 -2.42
C ASP A 113 25.03 2.86 -3.85
N VAL A 114 25.10 1.94 -4.81
CA VAL A 114 24.74 2.18 -6.21
C VAL A 114 23.26 2.50 -6.36
N CYS A 115 22.39 1.83 -5.60
CA CYS A 115 20.96 2.07 -5.67
C CYS A 115 20.63 3.44 -5.06
N VAL A 116 21.20 3.79 -3.91
CA VAL A 116 21.00 5.10 -3.27
C VAL A 116 21.48 6.25 -4.17
N LEU A 117 22.66 6.12 -4.79
CA LEU A 117 23.19 7.13 -5.72
C LEU A 117 22.25 7.34 -6.91
N ARG A 118 21.79 6.27 -7.55
CA ARG A 118 20.83 6.36 -8.67
C ARG A 118 19.50 7.01 -8.27
N CYS A 119 19.02 6.77 -7.05
CA CYS A 119 17.81 7.42 -6.58
C CYS A 119 18.00 8.94 -6.47
N SER A 120 19.18 9.39 -6.01
CA SER A 120 19.48 10.83 -5.90
C SER A 120 19.58 11.55 -7.25
N GLU A 121 19.84 10.83 -8.34
CA GLU A 121 19.84 11.38 -9.70
C GLU A 121 18.44 11.46 -10.34
N MET A 122 17.46 10.74 -9.77
CA MET A 122 16.09 10.60 -10.31
C MET A 122 15.02 11.27 -9.44
N SER A 123 15.43 11.88 -8.31
CA SER A 123 14.58 12.71 -7.43
C SER A 123 14.78 14.19 -7.73
#